data_AF-M3GBW0-F1
#
_entry.id   AF-M3GBW0-F1
#
_cell.length_a   1.000
_cell.length_b   1.000
_cell.length_c   1.000
_cell.angle_alpha   90.00
_cell.angle_beta   90.00
_cell.angle_gamma   90.00
#
_symmetry.space_group_name_H-M   'P 1'
#
loop_
_entity.id
_entity.type
_entity.pdbx_description
1 polymer ?
#
loop_
_entity_poly.entity_id
_entity_poly.type
_entity_poly.pdbx_seq_one_letter_code
_entity_poly.pdbx_strand_id
1 'polypeptide(L)' 'MPILPDWVHYTFPPKIHFEADCGYKVGNFVKNIGSRTVIFSTQQELENMDELSVIKTSLENISMGSSYMTTSPKNPPPKN' A
#
# COMPACT_ATOMS: atom_id res chain seq x y z
N MET A 1 30.04 -14.24 -33.53
CA MET A 1 29.86 -14.23 -32.07
C MET A 1 28.44 -14.69 -31.77
N PRO A 2 28.22 -15.61 -30.82
CA PRO A 2 26.87 -15.95 -30.40
C PRO A 2 26.24 -14.73 -29.70
N ILE A 3 25.02 -14.37 -30.10
CA ILE A 3 24.24 -13.28 -29.49
C ILE A 3 23.70 -13.84 -28.17
N LEU A 4 24.17 -13.29 -27.04
CA LEU A 4 23.62 -13.61 -25.73
C LEU A 4 22.17 -13.08 -25.65
N PRO A 5 21.24 -13.78 -24.98
CA PRO A 5 19.89 -13.29 -24.81
C PRO A 5 19.90 -11.95 -24.07
N ASP A 6 19.07 -11.02 -24.52
CA ASP A 6 18.89 -9.73 -23.85
C ASP A 6 18.51 -9.96 -22.38
N TRP A 7 19.28 -9.36 -21.48
CA TRP A 7 19.07 -9.49 -20.05
C TRP A 7 17.74 -8.84 -19.68
N VAL A 8 16.84 -9.58 -19.05
CA VAL A 8 15.54 -9.07 -18.61
C VAL A 8 15.77 -7.99 -17.55
N HIS A 9 15.43 -6.75 -17.86
CA HIS A 9 15.58 -5.62 -16.95
C HIS A 9 14.46 -5.66 -15.91
N TYR A 10 14.72 -6.33 -14.78
CA TYR A 10 13.76 -6.44 -13.68
C TYR A 10 13.76 -5.14 -12.87
N THR A 11 12.65 -4.40 -12.90
CA THR A 11 12.53 -3.15 -12.14
C THR A 11 11.83 -3.45 -10.83
N PHE A 12 12.60 -3.41 -9.73
CA PHE A 12 12.06 -3.54 -8.38
C PHE A 12 11.28 -2.27 -8.01
N PRO A 13 10.24 -2.35 -7.14
CA PRO A 13 9.52 -1.15 -6.74
C PRO A 13 10.48 -0.10 -6.15
N PRO A 14 10.29 1.19 -6.49
CA PRO A 14 11.35 2.20 -6.43
C PRO A 14 11.79 2.60 -5.01
N LYS A 15 11.01 2.31 -3.96
CA LYS A 15 11.39 2.54 -2.56
C LYS A 15 10.72 1.53 -1.63
N ILE A 16 11.53 0.87 -0.80
CA ILE A 16 11.06 -0.05 0.25
C ILE A 16 11.59 0.45 1.59
N HIS A 17 10.73 0.48 2.59
CA HIS A 17 11.05 0.92 3.95
C HIS A 17 10.95 -0.28 4.90
N PHE A 18 12.08 -0.67 5.50
CA PHE A 18 12.13 -1.67 6.56
C PHE A 18 12.46 -0.98 7.88
N GLU A 19 11.50 -0.96 8.80
CA GLU A 19 11.67 -0.33 10.10
C GLU A 19 10.71 -0.95 11.11
N ALA A 20 11.08 -0.92 12.40
CA ALA A 20 10.12 -1.21 13.46
C ALA A 20 8.98 -0.18 13.43
N ASP A 21 7.75 -0.67 13.61
CA ASP A 21 6.54 0.15 13.68
C ASP A 21 6.30 1.00 12.42
N CYS A 22 6.64 0.47 11.24
CA CYS A 22 6.56 1.23 9.98
C CYS A 22 5.14 1.76 9.68
N GLY A 23 4.10 1.07 10.16
CA GLY A 23 2.70 1.49 10.04
C GLY A 23 2.43 2.88 10.61
N TYR A 24 3.06 3.23 11.74
CA TYR A 24 2.92 4.55 12.36
C TYR A 24 3.63 5.67 11.58
N LYS A 25 4.53 5.32 10.67
CA LYS A 25 5.35 6.25 9.88
C LYS A 25 4.85 6.43 8.45
N VAL A 26 3.78 5.72 8.05
CA VAL A 26 3.20 5.79 6.71
C VAL A 26 2.89 7.23 6.30
N GLY A 27 2.31 8.04 7.19
CA GLY A 27 2.08 9.46 6.95
C GLY A 27 3.36 10.20 6.56
N ASN A 28 4.47 9.96 7.26
CA ASN A 28 5.74 10.62 6.98
C ASN A 28 6.32 10.26 5.61
N PHE A 29 6.04 9.05 5.11
CA PHE A 29 6.50 8.61 3.79
C PHE A 29 5.71 9.29 2.66
N VAL A 30 4.40 9.52 2.86
CA VAL A 30 3.53 10.06 1.81
C VAL A 30 3.35 11.58 1.85
N LYS A 31 3.75 12.25 2.95
CA LYS A 31 3.55 13.70 3.16
C LYS A 31 4.11 14.61 2.07
N ASN A 32 5.21 14.19 1.45
CA ASN A 32 5.88 14.94 0.40
C ASN A 32 5.43 14.51 -1.01
N ILE A 33 4.55 13.50 -1.12
CA ILE A 33 4.08 12.94 -2.39
C ILE A 33 2.75 13.58 -2.79
N GLY A 34 1.85 13.81 -1.84
CA GLY A 34 0.53 14.39 -2.12
C GLY A 34 -0.26 14.73 -0.87
N SER A 35 -1.42 15.34 -1.08
CA SER A 35 -2.32 15.83 -0.02
C SER A 35 -3.51 14.92 0.27
N ARG A 36 -3.72 13.87 -0.54
CA ARG A 36 -4.81 12.90 -0.40
C ARG A 36 -4.27 11.50 -0.62
N THR A 37 -4.72 10.57 0.22
CA THR A 37 -4.34 9.16 0.15
C THR A 37 -5.57 8.30 -0.01
N VAL A 38 -5.50 7.31 -0.90
CA VAL A 38 -6.53 6.28 -1.07
C VAL A 38 -5.92 4.96 -0.63
N ILE A 39 -6.58 4.29 0.32
CA ILE A 39 -6.14 2.98 0.81
C ILE A 39 -6.98 1.91 0.10
N PHE A 40 -6.27 1.04 -0.62
CA PHE A 40 -6.84 -0.18 -1.18
C PHE A 40 -6.53 -1.33 -0.25
N SER A 41 -7.56 -2.08 0.15
CA SER A 41 -7.40 -3.24 1.01
C SER A 41 -8.45 -4.29 0.64
N THR A 42 -8.13 -5.54 0.94
CA THR A 42 -9.07 -6.65 0.76
C THR A 42 -10.13 -6.65 1.86
N GLN A 43 -11.28 -7.30 1.61
CA GLN A 43 -12.30 -7.47 2.66
C GLN A 43 -11.77 -8.22 3.88
N GLN A 44 -10.84 -9.15 3.69
CA GLN A 44 -10.27 -9.93 4.78
C GLN A 44 -9.32 -9.09 5.65
N GLU A 45 -8.49 -8.25 5.05
CA GLU A 45 -7.61 -7.34 5.79
C GLU A 45 -8.39 -6.28 6.57
N LEU A 46 -9.57 -5.89 6.08
CA LEU A 46 -10.48 -4.99 6.80
C LEU A 46 -11.04 -5.61 8.09
N GLU A 47 -11.02 -6.94 8.23
CA GLU A 47 -11.38 -7.61 9.48
C GLU A 47 -10.29 -7.41 10.55
N ASN A 48 -9.05 -7.10 10.15
CA ASN A 48 -7.97 -6.68 11.05
C ASN A 48 -7.98 -5.15 11.23
N MET A 49 -8.92 -4.67 12.06
CA MET A 49 -9.14 -3.24 12.29
C MET A 49 -7.94 -2.53 12.93
N ASP A 50 -7.08 -3.24 13.68
CA ASP A 50 -6.02 -2.64 14.48
C ASP A 50 -4.93 -2.01 13.61
N GLU A 51 -4.38 -2.75 12.66
CA GLU A 51 -3.33 -2.25 11.76
C GLU A 51 -3.83 -1.10 10.87
N LEU A 52 -5.07 -1.21 10.41
CA LEU A 52 -5.71 -0.18 9.61
C LEU A 52 -5.95 1.11 10.40
N SER A 53 -6.30 1.00 11.69
CA SER A 53 -6.47 2.16 12.58
C SER A 53 -5.16 2.90 12.77
N VAL A 54 -4.04 2.18 12.89
CA VAL A 54 -2.69 2.73 13.01
C VAL A 54 -2.33 3.53 11.75
N ILE A 55 -2.55 2.94 10.57
CA ILE A 55 -2.26 3.60 9.29
C ILE A 55 -3.13 4.84 9.10
N LYS A 56 -4.42 4.78 9.40
CA LYS A 56 -5.33 5.94 9.32
C LYS A 56 -4.86 7.07 10.24
N THR A 57 -4.58 6.76 11.50
CA THR A 57 -4.11 7.74 12.49
C THR A 57 -2.81 8.40 12.01
N SER A 58 -1.88 7.62 11.45
CA SER A 58 -0.63 8.14 10.88
C SER A 58 -0.87 9.12 9.73
N LEU A 59 -1.84 8.82 8.84
CA LEU A 59 -2.18 9.66 7.70
C LEU A 59 -2.94 10.93 8.10
N GLU A 60 -3.86 10.84 9.07
CA GLU A 60 -4.66 11.95 9.57
C GLU A 60 -3.80 13.01 10.28
N ASN A 61 -2.76 12.59 11.01
CA ASN A 61 -1.83 13.50 11.67
C ASN A 61 -1.06 14.41 10.70
N ILE A 62 -1.05 14.08 9.40
CA ILE A 62 -0.21 14.73 8.40
C ILE A 62 -1.03 15.34 7.26
N SER A 63 -2.15 14.71 6.87
CA SER A 63 -2.97 15.17 5.76
C SER A 63 -4.24 15.85 6.29
N MET A 64 -4.46 17.11 5.89
CA MET A 64 -5.74 17.82 6.08
C MET A 64 -6.89 17.25 5.21
N GLY A 65 -6.66 16.18 4.44
CA GLY A 65 -7.58 15.68 3.43
C GLY A 65 -8.10 14.27 3.73
N SER A 66 -9.42 14.08 3.59
CA SER A 66 -10.11 12.80 3.85
C SER A 66 -9.47 11.60 3.15
N SER A 67 -9.14 10.58 3.94
CA SER A 67 -8.73 9.26 3.47
C SER A 67 -9.97 8.45 3.05
N TYR A 68 -10.03 8.03 1.78
CA TYR A 68 -11.12 7.19 1.27
C TYR A 68 -10.68 5.72 1.17
N MET A 69 -11.62 4.82 1.43
CA MET A 69 -11.39 3.39 1.48
C MET A 69 -12.28 2.70 0.46
N THR A 70 -11.66 1.90 -0.41
CA THR A 70 -12.38 1.13 -1.44
C THR A 70 -12.03 -0.35 -1.30
N THR A 71 -13.04 -1.21 -1.33
CA THR A 71 -12.87 -2.66 -1.28
C THR A 71 -12.67 -3.21 -2.69
N SER A 72 -11.71 -4.10 -2.86
CA SER A 72 -11.68 -4.96 -4.05
C SER A 72 -12.74 -6.06 -3.91
N PRO A 73 -13.51 -6.40 -4.97
CA PRO A 73 -14.48 -7.49 -4.90
C PRO A 73 -13.79 -8.82 -4.58
N LYS A 74 -14.40 -9.64 -3.71
CA LYS A 74 -13.98 -11.04 -3.55
C LYS A 74 -14.09 -11.74 -4.91
N ASN A 75 -13.01 -12.40 -5.34
CA ASN A 75 -13.08 -13.27 -6.51
C ASN A 75 -14.23 -14.27 -6.33
N PRO A 76 -15.06 -14.51 -7.36
CA PRO A 76 -16.13 -15.49 -7.25
C PRO A 76 -15.53 -16.86 -6.90
N PRO A 77 -16.20 -17.67 -6.06
CA PRO A 77 -15.73 -19.01 -5.72
C PRO A 77 -15.55 -19.84 -7.01
N PRO A 78 -14.61 -20.80 -7.03
CA PRO A 78 -14.43 -21.67 -8.18
C PRO A 78 -15.76 -22.35 -8.51
N LYS A 79 -16.17 -22.27 -9.77
CA LYS A 79 -17.33 -23.01 -10.27
C LYS A 79 -16.95 -24.50 -10.27
N ASN A 80 -17.61 -25.28 -9.42
CA ASN A 80 -17.60 -26.75 -9.50
C ASN A 80 -18.26 -27.22 -10.80
#